data_AF-B4KT36-F1
#
_entry.id   AF-B4KT36-F1
#
_cell.length_a   1.000
_cell.length_b   1.000
_cell.length_c   1.000
_cell.angle_alpha   90.00
_cell.angle_beta   90.00
_cell.angle_gamma   90.00
#
_symmetry.space_group_name_H-M   'P 1'
#
loop_
_entity.id
_entity.type
_entity.pdbx_description
1 polymer ?
#
loop_
_entity_poly.entity_id
_entity_poly.type
_entity_poly.pdbx_seq_one_letter_code
_entity_poly.pdbx_strand_id
1 'polypeptide(L)'
;MLASLNRFFPRMRLRRNVQLISKMDIFCHLILVICLPVSLLYEFIAVIPKYHSPGGYAYALIVICVILLYINVMANMIACMMVDISVDCDRIKSFDVNDECVNWRHCKICNALAPPRSWHCATCGTCILTRDHHCNFTGCCIGHQNYRYFTCFVLYSFVLSSLLMFYNLKYFIWSMGQLTYHTHFSDMTFLQILHNSVFTLNLIYQIFSTGMIILHAPFVLKGELIGERNLKDKHNYDAGIYYNLRGIFGQHMHVAWIFPLFASQLPGDGYNWKLTTKDKSTETIATIRSRPTV
;
A
#
# COMPACT_ATOMS: atom_id res chain seq x y z
N MET A 1 5.50 6.00 26.27
CA MET A 1 5.28 6.40 24.86
C MET A 1 4.20 5.55 24.17
N LEU A 2 4.18 4.21 24.32
CA LEU A 2 3.15 3.35 23.72
C LEU A 2 1.71 3.55 24.27
N ALA A 3 1.57 3.93 25.55
CA ALA A 3 0.26 4.12 26.20
C ALA A 3 -0.53 5.36 25.73
N SER A 4 0.13 6.40 25.19
CA SER A 4 -0.57 7.60 24.69
C SER A 4 -1.13 7.43 23.28
N LEU A 5 -0.60 6.49 22.49
CA LEU A 5 -1.10 6.16 21.15
C LEU A 5 -2.45 5.42 21.18
N ASN A 6 -2.73 4.66 22.25
CA ASN A 6 -4.01 3.95 22.44
C ASN A 6 -5.23 4.88 22.52
N ARG A 7 -5.05 6.16 22.88
CA ARG A 7 -6.14 7.15 22.96
C ARG A 7 -6.61 7.62 21.58
N PHE A 8 -5.73 7.60 20.58
CA PHE A 8 -6.04 8.04 19.21
C PHE A 8 -6.26 6.87 18.25
N PHE A 9 -5.75 5.69 18.58
CA PHE A 9 -5.86 4.47 17.77
C PHE A 9 -6.43 3.30 18.58
N PRO A 10 -7.68 3.38 19.08
CA PRO A 10 -8.25 2.29 19.83
C PRO A 10 -8.28 1.05 18.93
N ARG A 11 -7.52 0.01 19.31
CA ARG A 11 -7.46 -1.35 18.72
C ARG A 11 -6.42 -1.63 17.62
N MET A 12 -5.46 -0.74 17.34
CA MET A 12 -4.32 -1.14 16.48
C MET A 12 -3.25 -1.87 17.30
N ARG A 13 -2.96 -3.12 16.93
CA ARG A 13 -1.84 -3.89 17.50
C ARG A 13 -0.59 -3.59 16.68
N LEU A 14 0.51 -3.29 17.36
CA LEU A 14 1.81 -3.07 16.73
C LEU A 14 2.65 -4.34 16.83
N ARG A 15 3.38 -4.65 15.75
CA ARG A 15 4.35 -5.73 15.74
C ARG A 15 5.46 -5.43 16.73
N ARG A 16 5.82 -6.43 17.54
CA ARG A 16 6.97 -6.33 18.45
C ARG A 16 8.29 -6.32 17.70
N ASN A 17 8.39 -7.15 16.65
CA ASN A 17 9.56 -7.27 15.80
C ASN A 17 9.14 -7.14 14.33
N VAL A 18 9.69 -6.13 13.65
CA VAL A 18 9.54 -5.96 12.21
C VAL A 18 10.74 -6.63 11.55
N GLN A 19 10.49 -7.70 10.78
CA GLN A 19 11.54 -8.46 10.11
C GLN A 19 11.12 -8.76 8.67
N LEU A 20 12.07 -8.64 7.74
CA LEU A 20 11.92 -9.11 6.36
C LEU A 20 12.21 -10.61 6.36
N ILE A 21 11.25 -11.41 5.91
CA ILE A 21 11.27 -12.86 6.15
C ILE A 21 12.00 -13.60 5.03
N SER A 22 11.67 -13.27 3.77
CA SER A 22 12.25 -13.95 2.62
C SER A 22 13.43 -13.17 2.02
N LYS A 23 14.35 -13.86 1.33
CA LYS A 23 15.41 -13.20 0.54
C LYS A 23 14.85 -12.23 -0.49
N MET A 24 13.69 -12.57 -1.07
CA MET A 24 12.98 -11.70 -2.00
C MET A 24 12.47 -10.44 -1.30
N ASP A 25 12.01 -10.55 -0.04
CA ASP A 25 11.58 -9.39 0.74
C ASP A 25 12.75 -8.42 0.95
N ILE A 26 13.90 -8.96 1.37
CA ILE A 26 15.13 -8.16 1.55
C ILE A 26 15.52 -7.48 0.24
N PHE A 27 15.56 -8.22 -0.86
CA PHE A 27 15.91 -7.68 -2.17
C PHE A 27 14.97 -6.54 -2.61
N CYS A 28 13.66 -6.77 -2.62
CA CYS A 28 12.67 -5.76 -3.01
C CYS A 28 12.68 -4.55 -2.08
N HIS A 29 12.85 -4.77 -0.78
CA HIS A 29 12.91 -3.69 0.21
C HIS A 29 14.15 -2.81 0.01
N LEU A 30 15.33 -3.43 -0.18
CA LEU A 30 16.59 -2.72 -0.42
C LEU A 30 16.53 -1.85 -1.69
N ILE A 31 15.87 -2.33 -2.75
CA ILE A 31 15.63 -1.51 -3.95
C ILE A 31 14.88 -0.23 -3.59
N LEU A 32 13.82 -0.31 -2.78
CA LEU A 32 13.05 0.88 -2.40
C LEU A 32 13.80 1.80 -1.44
N VAL A 33 14.52 1.27 -0.46
CA VAL A 33 15.17 2.11 0.57
C VAL A 33 16.54 2.64 0.16
N ILE A 34 17.17 2.06 -0.89
CA ILE A 34 18.47 2.52 -1.40
C ILE A 34 18.31 3.21 -2.76
N CYS A 35 17.73 2.52 -3.75
CA CYS A 35 17.74 3.03 -5.12
C CYS A 35 16.83 4.27 -5.26
N LEU A 36 15.68 4.32 -4.59
CA LEU A 36 14.78 5.47 -4.68
C LEU A 36 15.40 6.76 -4.09
N PRO A 37 16.01 6.78 -2.89
CA PRO A 37 16.72 7.97 -2.40
C PRO A 37 17.86 8.42 -3.30
N VAL A 38 18.64 7.48 -3.85
CA VAL A 38 19.74 7.79 -4.77
C VAL A 38 19.20 8.43 -6.05
N SER A 39 18.13 7.89 -6.64
CA SER A 39 17.45 8.51 -7.78
C SER A 39 16.96 9.91 -7.44
N LEU A 40 16.31 10.11 -6.29
CA LEU A 40 15.82 11.43 -5.87
C LEU A 40 16.93 12.46 -5.70
N LEU A 41 18.07 12.05 -5.13
CA LEU A 41 19.23 12.93 -5.03
C LEU A 41 19.70 13.35 -6.43
N TYR A 42 19.78 12.41 -7.37
CA TYR A 42 20.12 12.70 -8.76
C TYR A 42 19.13 13.67 -9.43
N GLU A 43 17.83 13.52 -9.17
CA GLU A 43 16.81 14.45 -9.69
C GLU A 43 17.05 15.88 -9.23
N PHE A 44 17.34 16.08 -7.94
CA PHE A 44 17.53 17.41 -7.36
C PHE A 44 18.80 18.11 -7.84
N ILE A 45 19.87 17.36 -8.11
CA ILE A 45 21.17 17.92 -8.48
C ILE A 45 21.35 18.04 -10.00
N ALA A 46 20.78 17.13 -10.79
CA ALA A 46 21.11 17.00 -12.21
C ALA A 46 19.93 17.28 -13.15
N VAL A 47 18.72 16.84 -12.81
CA VAL A 47 17.57 16.87 -13.73
C VAL A 47 16.72 18.13 -13.53
N ILE A 48 16.19 18.36 -12.33
CA ILE A 48 15.28 19.48 -12.04
C ILE A 48 15.96 20.85 -12.28
N PRO A 49 17.25 21.08 -11.89
CA PRO A 49 17.96 22.33 -12.16
C PRO A 49 18.02 22.74 -13.64
N LYS A 50 17.85 21.81 -14.58
CA LYS A 50 17.84 22.09 -16.02
C LYS A 50 16.58 22.82 -16.48
N TYR A 51 15.49 22.69 -15.71
CA TYR A 51 14.19 23.27 -16.03
C TYR A 51 13.81 24.40 -15.08
N HIS A 52 14.31 24.36 -13.85
CA HIS A 52 13.97 25.31 -12.80
C HIS A 52 15.25 25.78 -12.13
N SER A 53 15.49 27.10 -12.14
CA SER A 53 16.71 27.67 -11.55
C SER A 53 16.79 27.33 -10.04
N PRO A 54 17.91 26.75 -9.57
CA PRO A 54 18.12 26.52 -8.14
C PRO A 54 17.95 27.81 -7.33
N GLY A 55 17.22 27.74 -6.22
CA GLY A 55 16.87 28.91 -5.39
C GLY A 55 15.63 29.68 -5.85
N GLY A 56 15.09 29.40 -7.05
CA GLY A 56 13.82 29.95 -7.51
C GLY A 56 12.60 29.32 -6.85
N TYR A 57 11.49 30.06 -6.81
CA TYR A 57 10.22 29.58 -6.22
C TYR A 57 9.72 28.28 -6.84
N ALA A 58 9.78 28.14 -8.18
CA ALA A 58 9.34 26.94 -8.86
C ALA A 58 10.17 25.70 -8.47
N TYR A 59 11.51 25.86 -8.40
CA TYR A 59 12.41 24.80 -7.94
C TYR A 59 12.07 24.38 -6.51
N ALA A 60 11.91 25.35 -5.60
CA ALA A 60 11.55 25.08 -4.20
C ALA A 60 10.22 24.32 -4.08
N LEU A 61 9.17 24.75 -4.79
CA LEU A 61 7.87 24.09 -4.77
C LEU A 61 7.93 22.64 -5.27
N ILE A 62 8.66 22.37 -6.35
CA ILE A 62 8.83 21.02 -6.89
C ILE A 62 9.60 20.15 -5.91
N VAL A 63 10.70 20.64 -5.35
CA VAL A 63 11.50 19.91 -4.35
C VAL A 63 10.66 19.58 -3.12
N ILE A 64 9.91 20.54 -2.58
CA ILE A 64 9.01 20.33 -1.44
C ILE A 64 7.95 19.26 -1.79
N CYS A 65 7.33 19.35 -2.97
CA CYS A 65 6.35 18.37 -3.43
C CYS A 65 6.95 16.95 -3.51
N VAL A 66 8.12 16.80 -4.12
CA VAL A 66 8.83 15.51 -4.23
C VAL A 66 9.19 14.96 -2.86
N ILE A 67 9.66 15.80 -1.93
CA ILE A 67 9.97 15.40 -0.56
C ILE A 67 8.71 14.92 0.16
N LEU A 68 7.59 15.66 0.07
CA LEU A 68 6.32 15.28 0.71
C LEU A 68 5.76 13.95 0.15
N LEU A 69 5.88 13.74 -1.16
CA LEU A 69 5.52 12.48 -1.80
C LEU A 69 6.41 11.34 -1.31
N TYR A 70 7.73 11.54 -1.27
CA TYR A 70 8.68 10.53 -0.76
C TYR A 70 8.43 10.18 0.70
N ILE A 71 8.21 11.18 1.57
CA ILE A 71 7.84 10.96 2.97
C ILE A 71 6.55 10.12 3.03
N ASN A 72 5.54 10.41 2.21
CA ASN A 72 4.32 9.60 2.19
C ASN A 72 4.56 8.17 1.72
N VAL A 73 5.41 7.92 0.72
CA VAL A 73 5.80 6.57 0.31
C VAL A 73 6.43 5.82 1.48
N MET A 74 7.46 6.41 2.11
CA MET A 74 8.19 5.77 3.21
C MET A 74 7.32 5.59 4.46
N ALA A 75 6.58 6.62 4.86
CA ALA A 75 5.77 6.58 6.07
C ALA A 75 4.62 5.57 5.96
N ASN A 76 3.97 5.46 4.80
CA ASN A 76 2.95 4.43 4.59
C ASN A 76 3.56 3.02 4.50
N MET A 77 4.73 2.86 3.88
CA MET A 77 5.45 1.58 3.91
C MET A 77 5.77 1.15 5.35
N ILE A 78 6.34 2.05 6.15
CA ILE A 78 6.68 1.80 7.56
C ILE A 78 5.42 1.49 8.38
N ALA A 79 4.36 2.29 8.24
CA ALA A 79 3.09 2.03 8.93
C ALA A 79 2.51 0.66 8.56
N CYS A 80 2.59 0.27 7.29
CA CYS A 80 2.17 -1.05 6.83
C CYS A 80 2.93 -2.18 7.53
N MET A 81 4.25 -2.03 7.69
CA MET A 81 5.14 -2.98 8.36
C MET A 81 4.91 -3.04 9.86
N MET A 82 4.58 -1.92 10.50
CA MET A 82 4.43 -1.83 11.95
C MET A 82 3.12 -2.45 12.46
N VAL A 83 2.07 -2.51 11.64
CA VAL A 83 0.76 -2.99 12.09
C VAL A 83 0.71 -4.53 12.09
N ASP A 84 0.27 -5.08 13.22
CA ASP A 84 0.05 -6.51 13.41
C ASP A 84 -1.37 -6.90 12.99
N ILE A 85 -1.43 -7.59 11.85
CA ILE A 85 -2.67 -8.11 11.25
C ILE A 85 -2.81 -9.63 11.41
N SER A 86 -2.01 -10.26 12.26
CA SER A 86 -2.17 -11.68 12.58
C SER A 86 -3.53 -11.94 13.22
N VAL A 87 -4.09 -13.13 13.02
CA VAL A 87 -5.31 -13.51 13.73
C VAL A 87 -5.00 -13.69 15.22
N ASP A 88 -5.65 -12.88 16.07
CA ASP A 88 -5.53 -12.95 17.52
C ASP A 88 -6.24 -14.19 18.09
N CYS A 89 -5.48 -15.20 18.52
CA CYS A 89 -6.03 -16.42 19.10
C CYS A 89 -6.76 -16.21 20.43
N ASP A 90 -6.37 -15.21 21.24
CA ASP A 90 -7.06 -14.94 22.51
C ASP A 90 -8.39 -14.25 22.24
N ARG A 91 -8.43 -13.37 21.23
CA ARG A 91 -9.69 -12.80 20.76
C ARG A 91 -10.64 -13.88 20.23
N ILE A 92 -10.12 -14.90 19.54
CA ILE A 92 -10.96 -16.01 19.05
C ILE A 92 -11.70 -16.70 20.20
N LYS A 93 -11.04 -16.93 21.33
CA LYS A 93 -11.64 -17.61 22.50
C LYS A 93 -12.82 -16.83 23.12
N SER A 94 -12.94 -15.55 22.81
CA SER A 94 -14.03 -14.70 23.31
C SER A 94 -15.32 -14.79 22.50
N PHE A 95 -15.29 -15.39 21.31
CA PHE A 95 -16.48 -15.55 20.48
C PHE A 95 -17.25 -16.80 20.86
N ASP A 96 -18.58 -16.70 20.89
CA ASP A 96 -19.44 -17.88 20.97
C ASP A 96 -19.46 -18.59 19.61
N VAL A 97 -18.93 -19.81 19.57
CA VAL A 97 -18.75 -20.59 18.34
C VAL A 97 -20.08 -20.86 17.62
N ASN A 98 -21.19 -20.95 18.36
CA ASN A 98 -22.48 -21.33 17.80
C ASN A 98 -23.22 -20.17 17.12
N ASP A 99 -23.02 -18.92 17.59
CA ASP A 99 -23.79 -17.76 17.13
C ASP A 99 -22.93 -16.72 16.37
N GLU A 100 -21.64 -16.61 16.70
CA GLU A 100 -20.78 -15.52 16.19
C GLU A 100 -19.76 -15.98 15.13
N CYS A 101 -19.44 -17.28 15.07
CA CYS A 101 -18.41 -17.83 14.19
C CYS A 101 -18.91 -18.30 12.81
N VAL A 102 -19.85 -17.56 12.19
CA VAL A 102 -20.43 -17.91 10.88
C VAL A 102 -19.37 -17.83 9.75
N ASN A 103 -19.22 -18.90 8.97
CA ASN A 103 -18.23 -19.06 7.89
C ASN A 103 -16.75 -19.05 8.32
N TRP A 104 -16.47 -19.29 9.60
CA TRP A 104 -15.11 -19.50 10.07
C TRP A 104 -14.59 -20.86 9.61
N ARG A 105 -13.28 -20.95 9.36
CA ARG A 105 -12.64 -22.17 8.84
C ARG A 105 -11.50 -22.60 9.73
N HIS A 106 -11.34 -23.89 9.96
CA HIS A 106 -10.22 -24.39 10.74
C HIS A 106 -8.92 -24.37 9.91
N CYS A 107 -7.89 -23.68 10.41
CA CYS A 107 -6.55 -23.74 9.83
C CYS A 107 -5.76 -24.90 10.44
N LYS A 108 -5.49 -25.93 9.64
CA LYS A 108 -4.73 -27.11 10.09
C LYS A 108 -3.30 -26.81 10.52
N ILE A 109 -2.66 -25.80 9.92
CA ILE A 109 -1.25 -25.44 10.20
C ILE A 109 -1.15 -24.71 11.55
N CYS A 110 -2.03 -23.75 11.79
CA CYS A 110 -2.07 -23.01 13.06
C CYS A 110 -2.82 -23.77 14.17
N ASN A 111 -3.54 -24.84 13.82
CA ASN A 111 -4.48 -25.54 14.69
C ASN A 111 -5.45 -24.60 15.41
N ALA A 112 -6.01 -23.64 14.67
CA ALA A 112 -6.88 -22.60 15.20
C ALA A 112 -7.99 -22.26 14.20
N LEU A 113 -9.11 -21.72 14.69
CA LEU A 113 -10.14 -21.17 13.82
C LEU A 113 -9.62 -19.90 13.12
N ALA A 114 -9.91 -19.76 11.84
CA ALA A 114 -9.62 -18.58 11.04
C ALA A 114 -10.95 -17.89 10.71
N PRO A 115 -11.09 -16.59 11.01
CA PRO A 115 -12.27 -15.82 10.63
C PRO A 115 -12.50 -15.81 9.11
N PRO A 116 -13.68 -15.38 8.63
CA PRO A 116 -13.94 -15.23 7.21
C PRO A 116 -12.88 -14.35 6.57
N ARG A 117 -12.57 -14.63 5.31
CA ARG A 117 -11.52 -13.93 4.53
C ARG A 117 -10.11 -14.01 5.15
N SER A 118 -9.89 -14.86 6.15
CA SER A 118 -8.60 -15.04 6.81
C SER A 118 -8.03 -16.42 6.53
N TRP A 119 -6.72 -16.52 6.31
CA TRP A 119 -6.04 -17.81 6.09
C TRP A 119 -4.54 -17.71 6.33
N HIS A 120 -3.89 -18.87 6.41
CA HIS A 120 -2.48 -19.02 6.71
C HIS A 120 -1.58 -18.47 5.59
N CYS A 121 -0.59 -17.67 5.98
CA CYS A 121 0.51 -17.31 5.11
C CYS A 121 1.74 -18.13 5.49
N ALA A 122 2.19 -19.02 4.59
CA ALA A 122 3.38 -19.85 4.82
C ALA A 122 4.63 -19.01 5.10
N THR A 123 4.80 -17.87 4.40
CA THR A 123 5.93 -16.96 4.63
C THR A 123 5.88 -16.32 6.01
N CYS A 124 4.72 -15.80 6.44
CA CYS A 124 4.59 -15.19 7.77
C CYS A 124 4.46 -16.23 8.91
N GLY A 125 4.23 -17.50 8.60
CA GLY A 125 4.06 -18.57 9.59
C GLY A 125 2.79 -18.46 10.44
N THR A 126 1.79 -17.66 10.05
CA THR A 126 0.57 -17.43 10.84
C THR A 126 -0.65 -17.13 9.95
N CYS A 127 -1.85 -17.26 10.52
CA CYS A 127 -3.08 -16.79 9.89
C CYS A 127 -3.14 -15.26 9.91
N ILE A 128 -3.53 -14.69 8.78
CA ILE A 128 -3.64 -13.24 8.60
C ILE A 128 -5.11 -12.85 8.49
N LEU A 129 -5.51 -11.82 9.24
CA LEU A 129 -6.88 -11.32 9.28
C LEU A 129 -7.22 -10.58 7.98
N THR A 130 -8.27 -11.02 7.28
CA THR A 130 -8.70 -10.44 5.99
C THR A 130 -7.53 -10.38 5.00
N ARG A 131 -6.88 -11.53 4.78
CA ARG A 131 -5.60 -11.61 4.09
C ARG A 131 -5.76 -11.24 2.62
N ASP A 132 -4.96 -10.29 2.13
CA ASP A 132 -4.85 -10.03 0.70
C ASP A 132 -3.68 -10.86 0.13
N HIS A 133 -2.45 -10.45 0.42
CA HIS A 133 -1.25 -11.14 -0.06
C HIS A 133 -0.06 -10.92 0.88
N HIS A 134 1.04 -11.64 0.66
CA HIS A 134 2.35 -11.29 1.23
C HIS A 134 3.05 -10.37 0.24
N CYS A 135 3.33 -9.13 0.64
CA CYS A 135 3.94 -8.14 -0.23
C CYS A 135 5.45 -8.15 -0.02
N ASN A 136 6.24 -8.52 -1.04
CA ASN A 136 7.70 -8.54 -0.92
C ASN A 136 8.31 -7.14 -0.71
N PHE A 137 7.67 -6.07 -1.22
CA PHE A 137 8.17 -4.70 -1.08
C PHE A 137 8.07 -4.16 0.35
N THR A 138 6.95 -4.45 1.03
CA THR A 138 6.80 -4.13 2.45
C THR A 138 7.35 -5.23 3.37
N GLY A 139 7.68 -6.40 2.82
CA GLY A 139 8.15 -7.56 3.59
C GLY A 139 7.14 -8.11 4.59
N CYS A 140 5.84 -7.83 4.41
CA CYS A 140 4.80 -8.28 5.32
C CYS A 140 3.50 -8.59 4.57
N CYS A 141 2.59 -9.32 5.23
CA CYS A 141 1.24 -9.49 4.70
C CYS A 141 0.43 -8.19 4.73
N ILE A 142 -0.44 -8.05 3.73
CA ILE A 142 -1.47 -7.03 3.62
C ILE A 142 -2.80 -7.63 4.04
N GLY A 143 -3.57 -6.91 4.86
CA GLY A 143 -4.87 -7.34 5.36
C GLY A 143 -5.55 -6.27 6.19
N HIS A 144 -6.49 -6.66 7.04
CA HIS A 144 -7.52 -5.77 7.61
C HIS A 144 -7.04 -4.37 8.04
N GLN A 145 -6.14 -4.30 9.02
CA GLN A 145 -5.74 -3.01 9.63
C GLN A 145 -4.62 -2.27 8.89
N ASN A 146 -3.89 -2.91 7.97
CA ASN A 146 -2.79 -2.28 7.25
C ASN A 146 -3.08 -2.02 5.76
N TYR A 147 -4.25 -2.43 5.28
CA TYR A 147 -4.61 -2.30 3.87
C TYR A 147 -4.57 -0.84 3.39
N ARG A 148 -5.07 0.11 4.21
CA ARG A 148 -4.98 1.55 3.94
C ARG A 148 -3.56 2.00 3.62
N TYR A 149 -2.61 1.60 4.45
CA TYR A 149 -1.21 2.02 4.32
C TYR A 149 -0.60 1.44 3.05
N PHE A 150 -0.91 0.19 2.72
CA PHE A 150 -0.53 -0.39 1.44
C PHE A 150 -1.13 0.37 0.25
N THR A 151 -2.44 0.66 0.26
CA THR A 151 -3.10 1.41 -0.82
C THR A 151 -2.48 2.80 -1.00
N CYS A 152 -2.22 3.52 0.11
CA CYS A 152 -1.56 4.82 0.06
C CYS A 152 -0.11 4.71 -0.42
N PHE A 153 0.65 3.71 0.05
CA PHE A 153 2.01 3.44 -0.41
C PHE A 153 2.05 3.27 -1.93
N VAL A 154 1.16 2.46 -2.51
CA VAL A 154 1.09 2.24 -3.97
C VAL A 154 0.68 3.53 -4.70
N LEU A 155 -0.32 4.26 -4.19
CA LEU A 155 -0.77 5.53 -4.79
C LEU A 155 0.33 6.59 -4.82
N TYR A 156 0.98 6.86 -3.68
CA TYR A 156 2.05 7.84 -3.61
C TYR A 156 3.29 7.40 -4.39
N SER A 157 3.55 6.09 -4.47
CA SER A 157 4.62 5.55 -5.32
C SER A 157 4.37 5.87 -6.79
N PHE A 158 3.15 5.66 -7.26
CA PHE A 158 2.74 5.98 -8.64
C PHE A 158 2.80 7.48 -8.94
N VAL A 159 2.33 8.33 -8.03
CA VAL A 159 2.37 9.80 -8.22
C VAL A 159 3.81 10.30 -8.24
N LEU A 160 4.64 9.84 -7.29
CA LEU A 160 6.06 10.17 -7.24
C LEU A 160 6.76 9.73 -8.52
N SER A 161 6.63 8.46 -8.91
CA SER A 161 7.29 7.92 -10.09
C SER A 161 6.85 8.64 -11.37
N SER A 162 5.58 9.03 -11.47
CA SER A 162 5.05 9.75 -12.64
C SER A 162 5.66 11.15 -12.75
N LEU A 163 5.80 11.86 -11.62
CA LEU A 163 6.45 13.17 -11.57
C LEU A 163 7.93 13.07 -11.96
N LEU A 164 8.67 12.10 -11.42
CA LEU A 164 10.07 11.90 -11.79
C LEU A 164 10.21 11.53 -13.27
N MET A 165 9.34 10.64 -13.77
CA MET A 165 9.33 10.21 -15.17
C MET A 165 9.08 11.37 -16.12
N PHE A 166 8.21 12.32 -15.75
CA PHE A 166 7.97 13.51 -16.57
C PHE A 166 9.24 14.32 -16.83
N TYR A 167 10.04 14.60 -15.80
CA TYR A 167 11.30 15.33 -15.97
C TYR A 167 12.37 14.51 -16.68
N ASN A 168 12.49 13.23 -16.32
CA ASN A 168 13.43 12.30 -16.93
C ASN A 168 13.19 12.11 -18.43
N LEU A 169 11.93 11.95 -18.84
CA LEU A 169 11.58 11.79 -20.25
C LEU A 169 11.94 13.04 -21.07
N LYS A 170 11.69 14.24 -20.53
CA LYS A 170 12.09 15.49 -21.18
C LYS A 170 13.61 15.58 -21.34
N TYR A 171 14.36 15.18 -20.31
CA TYR A 171 15.82 15.25 -20.35
C TYR A 171 16.40 14.18 -21.29
N PHE A 172 15.82 12.98 -21.28
CA PHE A 172 16.17 11.90 -22.20
C PHE A 172 15.94 12.30 -23.67
N ILE A 173 14.78 12.86 -24.01
CA ILE A 173 14.49 13.34 -25.38
C ILE A 173 15.50 14.42 -25.79
N TRP A 174 15.79 15.38 -24.91
CA TRP A 174 16.80 16.41 -25.17
C TRP A 174 18.19 15.80 -25.43
N SER A 175 18.62 14.85 -24.58
CA SER A 175 19.91 14.17 -24.71
C SER A 175 20.00 13.36 -26.01
N MET A 176 18.92 12.66 -26.40
CA MET A 176 18.87 11.91 -27.67
C MET A 176 18.98 12.82 -28.89
N GLY A 177 18.38 14.01 -28.83
CA GLY A 177 18.56 15.03 -29.86
C GLY A 177 20.03 15.38 -30.07
N GLN A 178 20.80 15.59 -28.99
CA GLN A 178 22.23 15.92 -29.07
C GLN A 178 23.07 14.80 -29.68
N LEU A 179 22.79 13.53 -29.34
CA LEU A 179 23.47 12.38 -29.95
C LEU A 179 23.23 12.29 -31.47
N THR A 180 22.07 12.74 -31.96
CA THR A 180 21.75 12.68 -33.39
C THR A 180 22.56 13.71 -34.19
N TYR A 181 22.96 14.82 -33.54
CA TYR A 181 23.80 15.85 -34.14
C TYR A 181 25.31 15.54 -34.08
N HIS A 182 25.76 14.88 -33.01
CA HIS A 182 27.16 14.49 -32.85
C HIS A 182 27.36 13.03 -33.30
N THR A 183 27.91 12.84 -34.49
CA THR A 183 27.93 11.59 -35.28
C THR A 183 28.73 10.41 -34.71
N HIS A 184 29.18 10.44 -33.45
CA HIS A 184 30.01 9.39 -32.85
C HIS A 184 29.41 8.86 -31.53
N PHE A 185 28.88 7.63 -31.60
CA PHE A 185 28.34 6.87 -30.47
C PHE A 185 29.38 6.60 -29.35
N SER A 186 30.68 6.76 -29.67
CA SER A 186 31.81 6.57 -28.75
C SER A 186 31.92 7.65 -27.68
N ASP A 187 31.22 8.77 -27.82
CA ASP A 187 31.50 9.98 -27.03
C ASP A 187 30.53 10.14 -25.84
N MET A 188 29.87 9.06 -25.43
CA MET A 188 28.94 9.07 -24.30
C MET A 188 29.67 9.44 -23.02
N THR A 189 29.37 10.62 -22.50
CA THR A 189 29.94 11.10 -21.23
C THR A 189 29.42 10.27 -20.06
N PHE A 190 30.22 10.18 -18.99
CA PHE A 190 29.80 9.54 -17.73
C PHE A 190 28.43 10.03 -17.24
N LEU A 191 28.15 11.33 -17.37
CA LEU A 191 26.88 11.94 -16.98
C LEU A 191 25.69 11.45 -17.82
N GLN A 192 25.88 11.20 -19.13
CA GLN A 192 24.84 10.63 -19.97
C GLN A 192 24.57 9.15 -19.63
N ILE A 193 25.62 8.38 -19.36
CA ILE A 193 25.48 6.98 -18.90
C ILE A 193 24.71 6.93 -17.57
N LEU A 194 25.08 7.81 -16.63
CA LEU A 194 24.40 7.91 -15.34
C LEU A 194 22.93 8.32 -15.51
N HIS A 195 22.65 9.33 -16.35
CA HIS A 195 21.28 9.74 -16.64
C HIS A 195 20.45 8.59 -17.22
N ASN A 196 20.97 7.89 -18.23
CA ASN A 196 20.26 6.77 -18.87
C ASN A 196 20.00 5.63 -17.87
N SER A 197 20.92 5.41 -16.93
CA SER A 197 20.75 4.42 -15.87
C SER A 197 19.62 4.81 -14.91
N VAL A 198 19.59 6.08 -14.47
CA VAL A 198 18.51 6.60 -13.60
C VAL A 198 17.18 6.64 -14.34
N PHE A 199 17.15 7.07 -15.61
CA PHE A 199 15.98 7.01 -16.48
C PHE A 199 15.42 5.59 -16.55
N THR A 200 16.28 4.59 -16.79
CA THR A 200 15.87 3.18 -16.88
C THR A 200 15.32 2.66 -15.55
N LEU A 201 15.95 3.02 -14.43
CA LEU A 201 15.48 2.65 -13.09
C LEU A 201 14.10 3.27 -12.78
N ASN A 202 13.92 4.58 -13.04
CA ASN A 202 12.63 5.25 -12.92
C ASN A 202 11.59 4.68 -13.90
N LEU A 203 12.05 4.27 -15.10
CA LEU A 203 11.46 3.35 -16.08
C LEU A 203 10.69 2.22 -15.41
N ILE A 204 11.48 1.32 -14.87
CA ILE A 204 11.03 0.08 -14.25
C ILE A 204 10.11 0.39 -13.06
N TYR A 205 10.45 1.38 -12.25
CA TYR A 205 9.64 1.78 -11.11
C TYR A 205 8.26 2.29 -11.52
N GLN A 206 8.16 3.12 -12.58
CA GLN A 206 6.90 3.62 -13.12
C GLN A 206 6.03 2.49 -13.69
N ILE A 207 6.62 1.57 -14.47
CA ILE A 207 5.88 0.42 -15.02
C ILE A 207 5.33 -0.41 -13.87
N PHE A 208 6.14 -0.68 -12.86
CA PHE A 208 5.75 -1.48 -11.71
C PHE A 208 4.65 -0.80 -10.88
N SER A 209 4.81 0.49 -10.52
CA SER A 209 3.82 1.24 -9.74
C SER A 209 2.48 1.35 -10.47
N THR A 210 2.52 1.58 -11.80
CA THR A 210 1.33 1.58 -12.66
C THR A 210 0.65 0.21 -12.67
N GLY A 211 1.44 -0.87 -12.83
CA GLY A 211 0.94 -2.24 -12.77
C GLY A 211 0.25 -2.55 -11.45
N MET A 212 0.82 -2.13 -10.32
CA MET A 212 0.22 -2.31 -8.99
C MET A 212 -1.12 -1.57 -8.86
N ILE A 213 -1.24 -0.33 -9.36
CA ILE A 213 -2.52 0.39 -9.38
C ILE A 213 -3.57 -0.35 -10.20
N ILE A 214 -3.22 -0.77 -11.42
CA ILE A 214 -4.13 -1.47 -12.33
C ILE A 214 -4.58 -2.81 -11.74
N LEU A 215 -3.66 -3.54 -11.11
CA LEU A 215 -3.96 -4.84 -10.50
C LEU A 215 -4.85 -4.72 -9.27
N HIS A 216 -4.63 -3.74 -8.40
CA HIS A 216 -5.34 -3.64 -7.11
C HIS A 216 -6.64 -2.83 -7.17
N ALA A 217 -6.73 -1.80 -8.03
CA ALA A 217 -7.88 -0.89 -8.03
C ALA A 217 -9.23 -1.60 -8.25
N PRO A 218 -9.39 -2.57 -9.17
CA PRO A 218 -10.66 -3.28 -9.35
C PRO A 218 -11.11 -4.05 -8.11
N PHE A 219 -10.18 -4.70 -7.40
CA PHE A 219 -10.48 -5.46 -6.19
C PHE A 219 -10.94 -4.52 -5.06
N VAL A 220 -10.20 -3.43 -4.85
CA VAL A 220 -10.55 -2.39 -3.87
C VAL A 220 -11.94 -1.82 -4.14
N LEU A 221 -12.26 -1.49 -5.40
CA LEU A 221 -13.54 -0.89 -5.77
C LEU A 221 -14.72 -1.84 -5.64
N LYS A 222 -14.50 -3.15 -5.77
CA LYS A 222 -15.52 -4.21 -5.61
C LYS A 222 -15.56 -4.83 -4.20
N GLY A 223 -14.72 -4.37 -3.27
CA GLY A 223 -14.63 -4.95 -1.93
C GLY A 223 -14.04 -6.37 -1.90
N GLU A 224 -13.34 -6.78 -2.96
CA GLU A 224 -12.68 -8.07 -3.10
C GLU A 224 -11.19 -7.99 -2.68
N LEU A 225 -10.57 -9.15 -2.44
CA LEU A 225 -9.14 -9.28 -2.20
C LEU A 225 -8.50 -10.12 -3.32
N ILE A 226 -7.29 -9.76 -3.74
CA ILE A 226 -6.48 -10.58 -4.66
C ILE A 226 -6.29 -11.97 -4.07
N GLY A 227 -6.10 -12.03 -2.75
CA GLY A 227 -5.98 -13.27 -2.00
C GLY A 227 -7.16 -14.23 -2.16
N GLU A 228 -8.34 -13.71 -2.44
CA GLU A 228 -9.56 -14.50 -2.60
C GLU A 228 -9.71 -15.08 -4.01
N ARG A 229 -8.89 -14.63 -4.99
CA ARG A 229 -9.05 -14.95 -6.42
C ARG A 229 -9.19 -16.45 -6.71
N ASN A 230 -8.47 -17.30 -5.99
CA ASN A 230 -8.42 -18.74 -6.21
C ASN A 230 -9.21 -19.56 -5.16
N LEU A 231 -9.97 -18.91 -4.28
CA LEU A 231 -10.83 -19.62 -3.34
C LEU A 231 -12.04 -20.21 -4.07
N LYS A 232 -12.37 -21.47 -3.75
CA LYS A 232 -13.54 -22.17 -4.29
C LYS A 232 -14.85 -21.57 -3.77
N ASP A 233 -14.88 -21.23 -2.48
CA ASP A 233 -16.05 -20.66 -1.80
C ASP A 233 -15.94 -19.13 -1.74
N LYS A 234 -16.20 -18.46 -2.86
CA LYS A 234 -16.26 -16.99 -2.90
C LYS A 234 -17.62 -16.50 -2.46
N HIS A 235 -17.61 -15.64 -1.46
CA HIS A 235 -18.79 -14.87 -1.08
C HIS A 235 -18.72 -13.45 -1.63
N ASN A 236 -19.88 -12.83 -1.85
CA ASN A 236 -19.95 -11.44 -2.25
C ASN A 236 -19.89 -10.53 -1.02
N TYR A 237 -18.87 -9.67 -0.98
CA TYR A 237 -18.67 -8.65 0.06
C TYR A 237 -18.79 -7.23 -0.49
N ASP A 238 -19.17 -7.07 -1.77
CA ASP A 238 -19.36 -5.76 -2.38
C ASP A 238 -20.53 -5.03 -1.70
N ALA A 239 -20.24 -3.87 -1.12
CA ALA A 239 -21.22 -2.98 -0.49
C ALA A 239 -21.40 -1.67 -1.26
N GLY A 240 -20.78 -1.54 -2.44
CA GLY A 240 -20.69 -0.32 -3.24
C GLY A 240 -19.44 0.50 -2.96
N ILE A 241 -18.95 1.22 -3.99
CA ILE A 241 -17.63 1.89 -4.01
C ILE A 241 -17.34 2.70 -2.73
N TYR A 242 -18.29 3.56 -2.30
CA TYR A 242 -18.11 4.37 -1.09
C TYR A 242 -17.83 3.51 0.15
N TYR A 243 -18.61 2.44 0.34
CA TYR A 243 -18.51 1.58 1.51
C TYR A 243 -17.31 0.65 1.45
N ASN A 244 -16.93 0.20 0.25
CA ASN A 244 -15.72 -0.58 0.02
C ASN A 244 -14.47 0.27 0.37
N LEU A 245 -14.42 1.52 -0.11
CA LEU A 245 -13.36 2.46 0.25
C LEU A 245 -13.38 2.80 1.74
N ARG A 246 -14.55 3.05 2.35
CA ARG A 246 -14.68 3.26 3.81
C ARG A 246 -14.21 2.04 4.61
N GLY A 247 -14.36 0.83 4.07
CA GLY A 247 -13.85 -0.42 4.66
C GLY A 247 -12.33 -0.48 4.74
N ILE A 248 -11.62 0.23 3.85
CA ILE A 248 -10.15 0.31 3.82
C ILE A 248 -9.66 1.57 4.55
N PHE A 249 -10.18 2.73 4.19
CA PHE A 249 -9.70 4.02 4.69
C PHE A 249 -10.31 4.44 6.02
N GLY A 250 -11.37 3.77 6.48
CA GLY A 250 -12.04 4.03 7.74
C GLY A 250 -13.01 5.22 7.71
N GLN A 251 -13.51 5.60 8.90
CA GLN A 251 -14.53 6.63 9.07
C GLN A 251 -14.08 8.03 8.60
N HIS A 252 -12.79 8.36 8.75
CA HIS A 252 -12.22 9.65 8.36
C HIS A 252 -11.47 9.56 7.02
N MET A 253 -12.00 8.80 6.06
CA MET A 253 -11.34 8.54 4.78
C MET A 253 -10.93 9.79 4.00
N HIS A 254 -11.59 10.94 4.20
CA HIS A 254 -11.30 12.20 3.51
C HIS A 254 -9.94 12.82 3.90
N VAL A 255 -9.44 12.54 5.11
CA VAL A 255 -8.10 12.96 5.55
C VAL A 255 -7.12 11.79 5.67
N ALA A 256 -7.61 10.58 5.87
CA ALA A 256 -6.78 9.40 6.14
C ALA A 256 -5.72 9.09 5.07
N TRP A 257 -5.96 9.50 3.82
CA TRP A 257 -5.03 9.30 2.71
C TRP A 257 -3.92 10.36 2.65
N ILE A 258 -4.03 11.50 3.35
CA ILE A 258 -3.04 12.59 3.32
C ILE A 258 -1.75 12.18 4.04
N PHE A 259 -1.88 11.46 5.15
CA PHE A 259 -0.73 11.01 5.95
C PHE A 259 -1.08 9.78 6.81
N PRO A 260 -0.17 8.82 7.03
CA PRO A 260 -0.46 7.59 7.78
C PRO A 260 -0.78 7.84 9.26
N LEU A 261 -0.26 8.90 9.88
CA LEU A 261 -0.54 9.21 11.29
C LEU A 261 -1.95 9.75 11.54
N PHE A 262 -2.71 10.10 10.49
CA PHE A 262 -4.10 10.53 10.68
C PHE A 262 -4.96 9.32 11.02
N ALA A 263 -5.52 9.34 12.23
CA ALA A 263 -6.36 8.27 12.73
C ALA A 263 -7.65 8.14 11.93
N SER A 264 -8.00 6.90 11.60
CA SER A 264 -9.27 6.59 10.94
C SER A 264 -9.69 5.18 11.30
N GLN A 265 -10.70 5.07 12.15
CA GLN A 265 -11.18 3.78 12.64
C GLN A 265 -11.89 3.02 11.52
N LEU A 266 -11.60 1.73 11.39
CA LEU A 266 -12.31 0.87 10.45
C LEU A 266 -13.72 0.55 10.98
N PRO A 267 -14.75 0.47 10.11
CA PRO A 267 -16.11 0.16 10.52
C PRO A 267 -16.29 -1.29 10.97
N GLY A 268 -15.47 -2.21 10.45
CA GLY A 268 -15.47 -3.63 10.79
C GLY A 268 -14.27 -4.01 11.65
N ASP A 269 -14.41 -5.13 12.37
CA ASP A 269 -13.35 -5.64 13.24
C ASP A 269 -12.43 -6.67 12.57
N GLY A 270 -12.79 -7.11 11.36
CA GLY A 270 -12.08 -8.09 10.54
C GLY A 270 -12.42 -9.55 10.86
N TYR A 271 -13.14 -9.80 11.96
CA TYR A 271 -13.53 -11.13 12.43
C TYR A 271 -14.95 -11.48 11.99
N ASN A 272 -15.84 -10.48 11.94
CA ASN A 272 -17.21 -10.64 11.53
C ASN A 272 -17.48 -9.94 10.19
N TRP A 273 -17.99 -10.70 9.23
CA TRP A 273 -18.33 -10.21 7.90
C TRP A 273 -19.79 -10.49 7.60
N LYS A 274 -20.54 -9.47 7.18
CA LYS A 274 -21.91 -9.63 6.69
C LYS A 274 -21.89 -9.82 5.18
N LEU A 275 -22.57 -10.86 4.71
CA LEU A 275 -22.74 -11.12 3.28
C LEU A 275 -23.81 -10.20 2.71
N THR A 276 -23.58 -9.66 1.50
CA THR A 276 -24.64 -9.00 0.74
C THR A 276 -25.54 -10.08 0.13
N THR A 277 -26.72 -10.30 0.71
CA THR A 277 -27.75 -11.13 0.08
C THR A 277 -28.34 -10.37 -1.11
N LYS A 278 -28.51 -11.04 -2.25
CA LYS A 278 -29.16 -10.45 -3.45
C LYS A 278 -30.68 -10.30 -3.30
N ASP A 279 -31.25 -10.67 -2.16
CA ASP A 279 -32.70 -10.64 -1.94
C ASP A 279 -33.16 -9.25 -1.49
N LYS A 280 -33.98 -8.62 -2.32
CA LYS A 280 -34.53 -7.26 -2.10
C LYS A 280 -35.59 -7.19 -0.99
N SER A 281 -35.76 -8.22 -0.16
CA SER A 281 -36.92 -8.35 0.75
C SER A 281 -36.59 -8.24 2.24
N THR A 282 -35.36 -8.00 2.64
CA THR A 282 -35.03 -7.73 4.06
C THR A 282 -33.82 -6.82 4.17
N GLU A 283 -34.07 -5.51 4.35
CA GLU A 283 -33.04 -4.58 4.78
C GLU A 283 -32.57 -4.98 6.19
N THR A 284 -31.44 -5.67 6.29
CA THR A 284 -30.65 -5.67 7.53
C THR A 284 -29.29 -5.06 7.25
N ILE A 285 -29.32 -3.75 7.03
CA ILE A 285 -28.14 -2.98 6.70
C ILE A 285 -27.70 -2.22 7.94
N ALA A 286 -27.01 -2.91 8.83
CA ALA A 286 -26.52 -2.34 10.07
C ALA A 286 -25.18 -2.97 10.46
N THR A 287 -24.10 -2.46 9.89
CA THR A 287 -22.75 -2.40 10.51
C THR A 287 -21.86 -1.42 9.73
N ILE A 288 -22.10 -1.24 8.43
CA ILE A 288 -21.39 -0.25 7.60
C ILE A 288 -22.26 1.01 7.32
N ARG A 289 -23.59 0.91 7.48
CA ARG A 289 -24.56 2.01 7.30
C ARG A 289 -24.87 2.85 8.54
N SER A 290 -24.12 2.74 9.64
CA SER A 290 -24.27 3.74 10.70
C SER A 290 -23.83 5.10 10.15
N ARG A 291 -24.82 5.96 9.91
CA ARG A 291 -24.60 7.41 9.85
C ARG A 291 -23.93 7.82 11.17
N PRO A 292 -23.05 8.82 11.16
CA PRO A 292 -22.61 9.42 12.41
C PRO A 292 -23.86 9.92 13.15
N THR A 293 -24.06 9.47 14.37
CA THR A 293 -24.85 10.25 15.33
C THR A 293 -24.09 11.57 15.49
N VAL A 294 -24.77 12.65 15.09
CA VAL A 294 -24.32 14.04 15.26
C VAL A 294 -23.94 14.28 16.71
#